data_AF-A0A0C3Q476-F1
#
_entry.id   AF-A0A0C3Q476-F1
#
_cell.length_a   1.000
_cell.length_b   1.000
_cell.length_c   1.000
_cell.angle_alpha   90.00
_cell.angle_beta   90.00
_cell.angle_gamma   90.00
#
_symmetry.space_group_name_H-M   'P 1'
#
loop_
_entity.id
_entity.type
_entity.pdbx_description
1 polymer ?
#
loop_
_entity_poly.entity_id
_entity_poly.type
_entity_poly.pdbx_seq_one_letter_code
_entity_poly.pdbx_strand_id
1 'polypeptide(L)'
;SHAKKQPDGHVKRPRNAFINFRCKLVSIHSCRDFSFDRGNWLIVGRVWNKFRKEDKAYFEEEARIEKEIHHQLHPDYRYAP
;
A
#
# COMPACT_ATOMS: atom_id res chain seq x y z
N SER A 1 -20.42 -7.23 2.84
CA SER A 1 -19.20 -7.04 2.02
C SER A 1 -19.60 -6.85 0.57
N HIS A 2 -19.85 -5.61 0.14
CA HIS A 2 -20.25 -5.30 -1.25
C HIS A 2 -19.02 -4.90 -2.08
N ALA A 3 -18.06 -5.81 -2.24
CA ALA A 3 -17.02 -5.60 -3.25
C ALA A 3 -17.61 -6.02 -4.60
N LYS A 4 -17.96 -5.05 -5.45
CA LYS A 4 -18.32 -5.35 -6.85
C LYS A 4 -17.09 -5.97 -7.53
N LYS A 5 -17.31 -7.00 -8.35
CA LYS A 5 -16.25 -7.58 -9.18
C LYS A 5 -15.64 -6.46 -10.03
N GLN A 6 -14.32 -6.39 -10.05
CA GLN A 6 -13.61 -5.45 -10.92
C GLN A 6 -13.78 -5.92 -12.38
N PRO A 7 -13.89 -4.99 -13.34
CA PRO A 7 -13.99 -5.33 -14.75
C PRO A 7 -12.70 -6.01 -15.24
N ASP A 8 -12.83 -6.84 -16.28
CA ASP A 8 -11.68 -7.43 -16.96
C ASP A 8 -10.80 -6.30 -17.55
N GLY A 9 -9.50 -6.34 -17.26
CA GLY A 9 -8.56 -5.27 -17.59
C GLY A 9 -8.37 -4.19 -16.52
N HIS A 10 -8.94 -4.37 -15.32
CA HIS A 10 -8.72 -3.43 -14.21
C HIS A 10 -7.23 -3.35 -13.80
N VAL A 11 -6.63 -2.19 -14.04
CA VAL A 11 -5.29 -1.85 -13.57
C VAL A 11 -5.34 -1.41 -12.12
N LYS A 12 -4.58 -2.09 -11.25
CA LYS A 12 -4.52 -1.78 -9.82
C LYS A 12 -3.82 -0.45 -9.59
N ARG A 13 -4.30 0.31 -8.60
CA ARG A 13 -3.68 1.57 -8.17
C ARG A 13 -2.21 1.34 -7.76
N PRO A 14 -1.28 2.26 -8.11
CA PRO A 14 0.08 2.20 -7.57
C PRO A 14 0.05 2.35 -6.06
N ARG A 15 0.96 1.64 -5.37
CA ARG A 15 1.03 1.64 -3.91
C ARG A 15 1.66 2.94 -3.41
N ASN A 16 1.08 3.52 -2.36
CA ASN A 16 1.70 4.63 -1.64
C ASN A 16 2.66 4.11 -0.55
N ALA A 17 3.39 5.02 0.08
CA ALA A 17 4.39 4.71 1.10
C ALA A 17 3.83 3.86 2.25
N PHE A 18 2.64 4.21 2.75
CA PHE A 18 1.98 3.46 3.83
C PHE A 18 1.59 2.04 3.41
N ILE A 19 1.12 1.87 2.17
CA ILE A 19 0.77 0.54 1.64
C ILE A 19 2.03 -0.33 1.51
N ASN A 20 3.15 0.23 1.04
CA ASN A 20 4.44 -0.48 0.98
C ASN A 20 4.91 -0.90 2.38
N PHE A 21 4.88 0.02 3.34
CA PHE A 21 5.20 -0.26 4.74
C PHE A 21 4.33 -1.40 5.31
N ARG A 22 3.01 -1.33 5.11
CA ARG A 22 2.09 -2.35 5.60
C ARG A 22 2.36 -3.72 4.97
N CYS A 23 2.60 -3.78 3.66
CA CYS A 23 2.96 -5.02 2.98
C CYS A 23 4.27 -5.61 3.53
N LYS A 24 5.28 -4.77 3.79
CA LYS A 24 6.54 -5.20 4.39
C LYS A 24 6.34 -5.75 5.81
N LEU A 25 5.53 -5.06 6.62
CA LEU A 25 5.25 -5.47 8.00
C LEU A 25 4.55 -6.84 8.05
N VAL A 26 3.56 -7.06 7.18
CA VAL A 26 2.87 -8.35 7.02
C VAL A 26 3.80 -9.42 6.44
N SER A 27 4.77 -9.06 5.59
CA SER A 27 5.78 -10.01 5.12
C SER A 27 6.75 -10.44 6.21
N ILE A 28 7.06 -9.56 7.16
CA ILE A 28 7.97 -9.85 8.29
C ILE A 28 7.25 -10.68 9.36
N HIS A 29 6.02 -10.29 9.70
CA HIS A 29 5.18 -10.99 10.66
C HIS A 29 4.32 -11.96 9.89
N SER A 30 4.77 -13.22 9.78
CA SER A 30 4.02 -14.32 9.17
C SER A 30 2.52 -14.13 9.35
N CYS A 31 1.75 -14.17 8.26
CA CYS A 31 0.33 -13.81 8.15
C CYS A 31 -0.62 -14.43 9.20
N ARG A 32 -0.14 -15.35 10.05
CA ARG A 32 -0.85 -15.90 11.21
C ARG A 32 -1.08 -14.91 12.35
N ASP A 33 -0.11 -14.03 12.65
CA ASP A 33 -0.22 -13.13 13.81
C ASP A 33 -0.94 -11.82 13.45
N PHE A 34 -0.82 -11.37 12.21
CA PHE A 34 -1.60 -10.28 11.66
C PHE A 34 -2.94 -10.81 11.13
N SER A 35 -3.84 -11.18 12.04
CA SER A 35 -5.24 -11.37 11.66
C SER A 35 -5.73 -10.08 10.99
N PHE A 36 -6.59 -10.20 9.97
CA PHE A 36 -7.20 -9.07 9.25
C PHE A 36 -8.18 -8.26 10.14
N ASP A 37 -8.01 -8.28 11.46
CA ASP A 37 -8.78 -7.53 12.41
C ASP A 37 -8.54 -6.02 12.22
N ARG A 38 -9.63 -5.25 12.33
CA ARG A 38 -9.59 -3.78 12.30
C ARG A 38 -8.68 -3.22 13.39
N GLY A 39 -8.55 -3.90 14.53
CA GLY A 39 -7.63 -3.49 15.61
C GLY A 39 -6.17 -3.43 15.15
N ASN A 40 -5.72 -4.43 14.40
CA ASN A 40 -4.34 -4.50 13.90
C ASN A 40 -4.03 -3.35 12.95
N TRP A 41 -4.97 -2.99 12.05
CA TRP A 41 -4.76 -1.88 11.13
C TRP A 41 -4.68 -0.51 11.81
N LEU A 42 -5.41 -0.31 12.91
CA LEU A 42 -5.29 0.90 13.73
C LEU A 42 -3.91 1.00 14.38
N ILE A 43 -3.37 -0.13 14.86
CA ILE A 43 -2.02 -0.19 15.45
C ILE A 43 -0.97 0.15 14.38
N VAL A 44 -1.05 -0.42 13.18
CA VAL A 44 -0.13 -0.12 12.07
C VAL A 44 -0.15 1.36 11.72
N GLY A 45 -1.34 1.98 11.67
CA GLY A 45 -1.46 3.43 11.48
C GLY A 45 -0.77 4.25 12.57
N ARG A 46 -0.89 3.83 13.84
CA ARG A 46 -0.19 4.48 14.96
C ARG A 46 1.32 4.31 14.86
N VAL A 47 1.81 3.13 14.49
CA VAL A 47 3.25 2.87 14.29
C VAL A 47 3.79 3.75 13.15
N TRP A 48 3.08 3.83 12.02
CA TRP A 48 3.44 4.71 10.92
C TRP A 48 3.50 6.17 11.36
N ASN A 49 2.53 6.66 12.13
CA ASN A 49 2.56 8.04 12.62
C ASN A 49 3.76 8.33 13.53
N LYS A 50 4.20 7.34 14.32
CA LYS A 50 5.38 7.44 15.20
C LYS A 50 6.72 7.26 14.50
N PHE A 51 6.74 6.74 13.27
CA PHE A 51 7.97 6.56 12.50
C PHE A 51 8.66 7.90 12.23
N ARG A 52 10.00 7.88 12.24
CA ARG A 52 10.80 9.05 11.92
C ARG A 52 10.66 9.40 10.44
N LYS A 53 10.96 10.66 10.09
CA LYS A 53 10.80 11.12 8.70
C LYS A 53 11.78 10.41 7.77
N GLU A 54 12.97 10.12 8.26
CA GLU A 54 14.04 9.45 7.52
C GLU A 54 13.62 8.02 7.15
N ASP A 55 13.02 7.30 8.09
CA ASP A 55 12.53 5.94 7.83
C ASP A 55 11.31 5.94 6.89
N LYS A 56 10.47 6.99 6.95
CA LYS A 56 9.37 7.18 5.99
C LYS A 56 9.89 7.51 4.59
N ALA A 57 10.99 8.24 4.49
CA ALA A 57 11.60 8.65 3.22
C ALA A 57 11.95 7.44 2.34
N TYR A 58 12.41 6.34 2.95
CA TYR A 58 12.64 5.08 2.25
C TYR A 58 11.36 4.58 1.53
N PHE A 59 10.23 4.53 2.24
CA PHE A 59 8.96 4.06 1.67
C PHE A 59 8.34 5.08 0.71
N GLU A 60 8.57 6.37 0.92
CA GLU A 60 8.16 7.43 0.00
C GLU A 60 8.91 7.34 -1.33
N GLU A 61 10.20 7.03 -1.29
CA GLU A 61 11.00 6.82 -2.50
C GLU A 61 10.56 5.56 -3.26
N GLU A 62 10.32 4.44 -2.55
CA GLU A 62 9.75 3.25 -3.19
C GLU A 62 8.37 3.52 -3.81
N ALA A 63 7.53 4.31 -3.14
CA ALA A 63 6.23 4.70 -3.68
C ALA A 63 6.35 5.63 -4.89
N ARG A 64 7.36 6.50 -4.91
CA ARG A 64 7.67 7.36 -6.07
C ARG A 64 8.08 6.51 -7.27
N ILE A 65 8.98 5.55 -7.07
CA ILE A 65 9.43 4.62 -8.11
C ILE A 65 8.26 3.78 -8.63
N GLU A 66 7.45 3.20 -7.75
CA GLU A 66 6.28 2.40 -8.14
C GLU A 66 5.28 3.24 -8.96
N LYS A 67 5.05 4.50 -8.56
CA LYS A 67 4.18 5.42 -9.30
C LYS A 67 4.73 5.73 -10.68
N GLU A 68 6.03 5.95 -10.80
CA GLU A 68 6.71 6.21 -12.07
C GLU A 68 6.63 5.00 -12.99
N ILE A 69 6.98 3.81 -12.49
CA ILE A 69 6.87 2.54 -13.24
C ILE A 69 5.42 2.32 -13.68
N HIS A 70 4.46 2.51 -12.79
CA HIS A 70 3.04 2.37 -13.13
C HIS A 70 2.62 3.36 -14.21
N HIS A 71 3.11 4.60 -14.18
CA HIS A 71 2.80 5.59 -15.21
C HIS A 71 3.41 5.20 -16.56
N GLN A 72 4.63 4.66 -16.58
CA GLN A 72 5.28 4.18 -17.79
C GLN A 72 4.58 2.93 -18.37
N LEU A 73 4.17 1.99 -17.52
CA LEU A 73 3.48 0.76 -17.94
C LEU A 73 2.02 1.00 -18.34
N HIS A 74 1.37 2.00 -17.74
CA HIS A 74 -0.03 2.33 -17.96
C HIS A 74 -0.19 3.84 -18.20
N PRO A 75 0.25 4.35 -19.37
CA PRO A 75 0.17 5.78 -19.69
C PRO A 75 -1.28 6.28 -19.74
N ASP A 76 -2.21 5.43 -20.16
CA ASP A 76 -3.66 5.73 -20.22
C ASP A 76 -4.38 5.55 -18.88
N TYR A 77 -3.65 5.21 -17.80
CA TYR A 77 -4.25 5.00 -16.51
C TYR A 77 -4.83 6.32 -15.95
N ARG A 78 -6.15 6.32 -15.73
CA ARG A 78 -6.85 7.40 -15.04
C ARG A 78 -7.48 6.89 -13.75
N TYR A 79 -7.15 7.56 -12.65
CA TYR A 79 -7.76 7.28 -11.36
C TYR A 79 -9.25 7.64 -11.37
N ALA A 80 -10.12 6.62 -11.21
CA ALA A 80 -11.54 6.77 -10.95
C ALA A 80 -11.82 6.38 -9.48
N PRO A 81 -12.17 7.35 -8.60
CA PRO A 81 -12.47 7.10 -7.19
C PRO A 81 -13.75 6.28 -7.00
#